data_AF-A0A7D9DB86-F1
#
_entry.id   AF-A0A7D9DB86-F1
#
_cell.length_a   1.000
_cell.length_b   1.000
_cell.length_c   1.000
_cell.angle_alpha   90.00
_cell.angle_beta   90.00
_cell.angle_gamma   90.00
#
_symmetry.space_group_name_H-M   'P 1'
#
loop_
_entity.id
_entity.type
_entity.pdbx_description
1 polymer ?
#
loop_
_entity_poly.entity_id
_entity_poly.type
_entity_poly.pdbx_seq_one_letter_code
_entity_poly.pdbx_strand_id
1 'polypeptide(L)'
;MFPIVPRSKAHGVDFCGEDYLFYGYHYIIRSDAGVYMRSRNLNEGSNIEVFDLHYSCKGGDHYLANNGYFYIINGTKYRRVTNLNTDANAVAHPLHPNCQGGDHYLSMCGKFYIVYKDRGVYRRTTDMNKDSNAVEYPLHSSCNDGLYYWGCGQYAYVVRNGDWGPQYHTTSNMNNNSDNIDYSFAIDVVKFLPGGLATTHGRAFGTWKLLKCFENTSQITVDWSKQVSHQTGARRTKLSSIENNWNFTKSGSIGGVIPEILVKYQLSLNASYGGKSIDTTTESWDDVTTVTETVNVSVSPGEQICFWQYKVGLGGEDFLFCPEMKMTDCKVPPTETPLHSV
;
A
#
# COMPACT_ATOMS: atom_id res chain seq x y z
N MET A 1 12.49 1.83 12.02
CA MET A 1 11.51 2.30 11.01
C MET A 1 11.24 1.15 10.05
N PHE A 2 10.07 1.08 9.42
CA PHE A 2 9.70 -0.10 8.61
C PHE A 2 10.04 0.13 7.13
N PRO A 3 10.55 -0.89 6.44
CA PRO A 3 10.89 -0.77 5.02
C PRO A 3 9.63 -0.63 4.17
N ILE A 4 9.75 0.09 3.05
CA ILE A 4 8.76 0.06 1.97
C ILE A 4 8.83 -1.28 1.24
N VAL A 5 7.67 -1.79 0.85
CA VAL A 5 7.56 -3.02 0.07
C VAL A 5 8.10 -2.76 -1.34
N PRO A 6 9.04 -3.57 -1.86
CA PRO A 6 9.53 -3.43 -3.24
C PRO A 6 8.42 -3.69 -4.25
N ARG A 7 8.50 -3.08 -5.44
CA ARG A 7 7.54 -3.29 -6.53
C ARG A 7 7.27 -4.77 -6.82
N SER A 8 8.32 -5.61 -6.79
CA SER A 8 8.21 -7.05 -7.04
C SER A 8 7.29 -7.81 -6.08
N LYS A 9 6.91 -7.20 -4.95
CA LYS A 9 5.97 -7.74 -3.96
C LYS A 9 4.72 -6.86 -3.78
N ALA A 10 4.61 -5.75 -4.52
CA ALA A 10 3.52 -4.79 -4.43
C ALA A 10 2.87 -4.62 -5.81
N HIS A 11 2.17 -5.67 -6.25
CA HIS A 11 1.50 -5.69 -7.55
C HIS A 11 0.47 -4.54 -7.65
N GLY A 12 0.46 -3.87 -8.81
CA GLY A 12 -0.42 -2.72 -9.05
C GLY A 12 0.08 -1.41 -8.44
N VAL A 13 1.28 -1.37 -7.86
CA VAL A 13 1.91 -0.14 -7.37
C VAL A 13 3.07 0.27 -8.27
N ASP A 14 3.09 1.51 -8.72
CA ASP A 14 4.21 2.05 -9.49
C ASP A 14 4.31 3.58 -9.37
N PHE A 15 5.41 4.14 -9.87
CA PHE A 15 5.65 5.57 -9.89
C PHE A 15 5.80 6.05 -11.33
N CYS A 16 5.29 7.25 -11.62
CA CYS A 16 5.61 7.92 -12.88
C CYS A 16 5.73 9.44 -12.69
N GLY A 17 6.34 10.12 -13.65
CA GLY A 17 6.44 11.57 -13.65
C GLY A 17 6.18 12.10 -15.04
N GLU A 18 5.42 13.20 -15.12
CA GLU A 18 5.14 13.87 -16.38
C GLU A 18 6.09 15.05 -16.57
N ASP A 19 6.80 15.04 -17.69
CA ASP A 19 7.74 16.08 -18.05
C ASP A 19 7.00 17.30 -18.62
N TYR A 20 6.96 18.36 -17.82
CA TYR A 20 6.78 19.73 -18.30
C TYR A 20 7.98 20.52 -17.85
N LEU A 21 8.63 21.22 -18.81
CA LEU A 21 9.95 21.85 -18.75
C LEU A 21 10.32 22.62 -17.46
N PHE A 22 9.37 22.97 -16.59
CA PHE A 22 9.61 23.66 -15.31
C PHE A 22 8.69 23.24 -14.14
N TYR A 23 7.67 22.38 -14.36
CA TYR A 23 6.64 22.05 -13.36
C TYR A 23 6.02 20.67 -13.59
N GLY A 24 6.87 19.64 -13.59
CA GLY A 24 6.39 18.25 -13.69
C GLY A 24 5.59 17.82 -12.47
N TYR A 25 4.62 16.93 -12.70
CA TYR A 25 3.93 16.25 -11.61
C TYR A 25 4.52 14.86 -11.41
N HIS A 26 4.63 14.46 -10.16
CA HIS A 26 4.95 13.11 -9.73
C HIS A 26 3.68 12.37 -9.39
N TYR A 27 3.63 11.11 -9.76
CA TYR A 27 2.48 10.25 -9.57
C TYR A 27 2.89 8.97 -8.86
N ILE A 28 2.07 8.55 -7.89
CA ILE A 28 2.14 7.23 -7.28
C ILE A 28 0.86 6.52 -7.65
N ILE A 29 0.97 5.47 -8.46
CA ILE A 29 -0.16 4.67 -8.91
C ILE A 29 -0.41 3.58 -7.87
N ARG A 30 -1.64 3.49 -7.39
CA ARG A 30 -2.15 2.41 -6.54
C ARG A 30 -3.31 1.74 -7.26
N SER A 31 -2.99 1.03 -8.34
CA SER A 31 -3.98 0.30 -9.12
C SER A 31 -4.67 -0.80 -8.32
N ASP A 32 -3.99 -1.34 -7.31
CA ASP A 32 -4.54 -2.25 -6.30
C ASP A 32 -5.66 -1.59 -5.48
N ALA A 33 -5.54 -0.29 -5.20
CA ALA A 33 -6.58 0.52 -4.56
C ALA A 33 -7.48 1.25 -5.56
N GLY A 34 -7.21 1.13 -6.86
CA GLY A 34 -7.94 1.80 -7.92
C GLY A 34 -7.82 3.32 -7.92
N VAL A 35 -6.70 3.87 -7.42
CA VAL A 35 -6.45 5.31 -7.31
C VAL A 35 -5.01 5.65 -7.70
N TYR A 36 -4.73 6.94 -7.87
CA TYR A 36 -3.36 7.44 -7.92
C TYR A 36 -3.25 8.77 -7.17
N MET A 37 -2.09 8.99 -6.57
CA MET A 37 -1.69 10.26 -5.97
C MET A 37 -0.92 11.07 -7.01
N ARG A 38 -1.13 12.39 -7.01
CA ARG A 38 -0.37 13.39 -7.76
C ARG A 38 0.20 14.42 -6.80
N SER A 39 1.45 14.82 -6.98
CA SER A 39 2.07 15.91 -6.23
C SER A 39 3.15 16.59 -7.07
N ARG A 40 3.43 17.87 -6.80
CA ARG A 40 4.53 18.60 -7.46
C ARG A 40 5.88 18.31 -6.82
N ASN A 41 5.89 17.88 -5.57
CA ASN A 41 7.11 17.60 -4.83
C ASN A 41 6.84 16.55 -3.75
N LEU A 42 7.39 15.34 -3.93
CA LEU A 42 7.20 14.24 -2.98
C LEU A 42 8.01 14.40 -1.68
N ASN A 43 9.00 15.30 -1.64
CA ASN A 43 9.76 15.63 -0.42
C ASN A 43 9.03 16.62 0.48
N GLU A 44 8.44 17.67 -0.11
CA GLU A 44 7.67 18.67 0.63
C GLU A 44 6.22 18.24 0.89
N GLY A 45 5.68 17.34 0.05
CA GLY A 45 4.28 16.96 0.11
C GLY A 45 3.34 18.07 -0.34
N SER A 46 3.82 18.96 -1.22
CA SER A 46 3.02 20.08 -1.73
C SER A 46 2.01 19.60 -2.77
N ASN A 47 0.79 20.13 -2.69
CA ASN A 47 -0.31 19.85 -3.62
C ASN A 47 -0.61 18.36 -3.78
N ILE A 48 -0.70 17.61 -2.68
CA ILE A 48 -1.10 16.20 -2.72
C ILE A 48 -2.58 16.09 -3.09
N GLU A 49 -2.82 15.55 -4.27
CA GLU A 49 -4.15 15.29 -4.80
C GLU A 49 -4.29 13.80 -5.08
N VAL A 50 -5.43 13.22 -4.74
CA VAL A 50 -5.73 11.80 -5.00
C VAL A 50 -6.91 11.72 -5.95
N PHE A 51 -6.77 10.86 -6.96
CA PHE A 51 -7.71 10.71 -8.06
C PHE A 51 -8.10 9.24 -8.23
N ASP A 52 -9.32 9.02 -8.71
CA ASP A 52 -9.78 7.70 -9.12
C ASP A 52 -9.02 7.23 -10.38
N LEU A 53 -8.53 6.00 -10.37
CA LEU A 53 -7.95 5.38 -11.56
C LEU A 53 -9.07 4.73 -12.38
N HIS A 54 -9.20 5.10 -13.65
CA HIS A 54 -10.21 4.53 -14.55
C HIS A 54 -10.06 3.00 -14.61
N TYR A 55 -11.17 2.26 -14.66
CA TYR A 55 -11.14 0.79 -14.64
C TYR A 55 -10.24 0.20 -15.74
N SER A 56 -10.27 0.77 -16.95
CA SER A 56 -9.42 0.32 -18.06
C SER A 56 -7.93 0.65 -17.86
N CYS A 57 -7.60 1.57 -16.97
CA CYS A 57 -6.24 1.96 -16.63
C CYS A 57 -5.69 1.17 -15.43
N LYS A 58 -6.47 0.26 -14.84
CA LYS A 58 -6.03 -0.63 -13.75
C LYS A 58 -5.32 -1.86 -14.30
N GLY A 59 -4.52 -2.52 -13.47
CA GLY A 59 -3.91 -3.81 -13.76
C GLY A 59 -2.73 -3.76 -14.74
N GLY A 60 -2.14 -2.57 -14.94
CA GLY A 60 -0.83 -2.45 -15.58
C GLY A 60 0.27 -3.06 -14.70
N ASP A 61 1.22 -3.74 -15.34
CA ASP A 61 2.45 -4.18 -14.71
C ASP A 61 3.34 -2.97 -14.39
N HIS A 62 3.39 -1.98 -15.29
CA HIS A 62 4.13 -0.75 -15.08
C HIS A 62 3.40 0.49 -15.60
N TYR A 63 3.75 1.62 -15.03
CA TYR A 63 3.22 2.94 -15.41
C TYR A 63 4.38 3.91 -15.60
N LEU A 64 4.36 4.65 -16.72
CA LEU A 64 5.29 5.74 -16.98
C LEU A 64 4.57 6.85 -17.74
N ALA A 65 5.14 8.06 -17.76
CA ALA A 65 4.58 9.18 -18.50
C ALA A 65 5.65 9.85 -19.37
N ASN A 66 5.26 10.28 -20.57
CA ASN A 66 6.14 10.95 -21.53
C ASN A 66 5.31 11.81 -22.48
N ASN A 67 5.71 13.08 -22.67
CA ASN A 67 5.15 14.01 -23.65
C ASN A 67 3.61 14.12 -23.60
N GLY A 68 3.02 14.29 -22.41
CA GLY A 68 1.56 14.43 -22.24
C GLY A 68 0.76 13.13 -22.30
N TYR A 69 1.44 11.98 -22.28
CA TYR A 69 0.79 10.66 -22.27
C TYR A 69 1.27 9.81 -21.11
N PHE A 70 0.36 9.00 -20.57
CA PHE A 70 0.65 7.88 -19.71
C PHE A 70 0.71 6.60 -20.53
N TYR A 71 1.66 5.74 -20.18
CA TYR A 71 1.90 4.44 -20.79
C TYR A 71 1.69 3.40 -19.70
N ILE A 72 0.79 2.46 -19.96
CA ILE A 72 0.42 1.37 -19.06
C ILE A 72 0.89 0.09 -19.72
N ILE A 73 1.97 -0.48 -19.20
CA ILE A 73 2.57 -1.71 -19.72
C ILE A 73 1.83 -2.90 -19.12
N ASN A 74 1.53 -3.89 -19.94
CA ASN A 74 0.94 -5.15 -19.51
C ASN A 74 1.50 -6.27 -20.41
N GLY A 75 2.39 -7.07 -19.85
CA GLY A 75 3.14 -8.12 -20.53
C GLY A 75 3.94 -7.56 -21.72
N THR A 76 3.55 -7.98 -22.91
CA THR A 76 4.26 -7.71 -24.17
C THR A 76 3.72 -6.51 -24.94
N LYS A 77 2.82 -5.73 -24.34
CA LYS A 77 2.18 -4.56 -24.96
C LYS A 77 2.10 -3.40 -23.97
N TYR A 78 1.84 -2.21 -24.50
CA TYR A 78 1.49 -1.07 -23.70
C TYR A 78 0.26 -0.37 -24.26
N ARG A 79 -0.53 0.22 -23.38
CA ARG A 79 -1.59 1.16 -23.72
C ARG A 79 -1.13 2.57 -23.42
N ARG A 80 -1.38 3.48 -24.35
CA ARG A 80 -1.13 4.91 -24.18
C ARG A 80 -2.45 5.64 -23.99
N VAL A 81 -2.55 6.45 -22.93
CA VAL A 81 -3.70 7.32 -22.61
C VAL A 81 -3.21 8.73 -22.32
N THR A 82 -4.06 9.75 -22.48
CA THR A 82 -3.71 11.14 -22.11
C THR A 82 -4.09 11.49 -20.67
N ASN A 83 -4.90 10.66 -20.04
CA ASN A 83 -5.41 10.90 -18.69
C ASN A 83 -5.74 9.55 -18.03
N LEU A 84 -5.30 9.34 -16.79
CA LEU A 84 -5.54 8.10 -16.04
C LEU A 84 -6.99 7.94 -15.55
N ASN A 85 -7.81 9.00 -15.59
CA ASN A 85 -9.23 8.98 -15.25
C ASN A 85 -10.16 8.60 -16.43
N THR A 86 -9.64 8.36 -17.64
CA THR A 86 -10.45 7.98 -18.81
C THR A 86 -9.65 7.15 -19.82
N ASP A 87 -10.34 6.38 -20.66
CA ASP A 87 -9.74 5.56 -21.72
C ASP A 87 -10.16 6.02 -23.13
N ALA A 88 -10.81 7.19 -23.25
CA ALA A 88 -11.46 7.62 -24.50
C ALA A 88 -10.53 7.74 -25.71
N ASN A 89 -9.25 8.08 -25.50
CA ASN A 89 -8.25 8.25 -26.55
C ASN A 89 -7.16 7.16 -26.49
N ALA A 90 -7.48 6.01 -25.90
CA ALA A 90 -6.51 4.96 -25.69
C ALA A 90 -6.05 4.33 -27.01
N VAL A 91 -4.73 4.14 -27.13
CA VAL A 91 -4.14 3.37 -28.23
C VAL A 91 -3.21 2.32 -27.65
N ALA A 92 -3.35 1.07 -28.10
CA ALA A 92 -2.48 -0.02 -27.70
C ALA A 92 -1.44 -0.30 -28.77
N HIS A 93 -0.22 -0.59 -28.34
CA HIS A 93 0.91 -0.93 -29.19
C HIS A 93 1.64 -2.15 -28.61
N PRO A 94 2.19 -3.03 -29.46
CA PRO A 94 3.13 -4.03 -28.98
C PRO A 94 4.40 -3.34 -28.46
N LEU A 95 5.03 -3.95 -27.45
CA LEU A 95 6.42 -3.65 -27.11
C LEU A 95 7.33 -4.41 -28.06
N HIS A 96 8.41 -3.78 -28.50
CA HIS A 96 9.50 -4.48 -29.17
C HIS A 96 10.05 -5.57 -28.23
N PRO A 97 10.47 -6.76 -28.72
CA PRO A 97 11.01 -7.82 -27.86
C PRO A 97 12.10 -7.37 -26.89
N ASN A 98 13.03 -6.50 -27.33
CA ASN A 98 14.10 -5.94 -26.49
C ASN A 98 13.62 -4.93 -25.42
N CYS A 99 12.35 -4.52 -25.49
CA CYS A 99 11.72 -3.60 -24.55
C CYS A 99 10.75 -4.32 -23.60
N GLN A 100 10.70 -5.65 -23.60
CA GLN A 100 9.85 -6.46 -22.74
C GLN A 100 10.63 -6.98 -21.53
N GLY A 101 9.90 -7.31 -20.45
CA GLY A 101 10.48 -7.97 -19.27
C GLY A 101 11.39 -7.11 -18.40
N GLY A 102 11.30 -5.78 -18.50
CA GLY A 102 12.01 -4.89 -17.58
C GLY A 102 11.47 -4.99 -16.15
N ASP A 103 12.35 -4.84 -15.17
CA ASP A 103 11.96 -4.73 -13.76
C ASP A 103 11.32 -3.39 -13.44
N HIS A 104 11.72 -2.34 -14.17
CA HIS A 104 11.12 -1.01 -14.10
C HIS A 104 11.16 -0.29 -15.44
N TYR A 105 10.19 0.59 -15.66
CA TYR A 105 10.08 1.42 -16.85
C TYR A 105 9.90 2.87 -16.41
N LEU A 106 10.65 3.78 -17.03
CA LEU A 106 10.55 5.20 -16.77
C LEU A 106 10.83 6.01 -18.03
N SER A 107 10.56 7.31 -17.97
CA SER A 107 10.87 8.23 -19.05
C SER A 107 11.48 9.50 -18.50
N MET A 108 12.55 9.95 -19.14
CA MET A 108 13.22 11.23 -18.84
C MET A 108 13.87 11.78 -20.11
N CYS A 109 14.03 13.10 -20.22
CA CYS A 109 14.59 13.74 -21.41
C CYS A 109 13.90 13.29 -22.73
N GLY A 110 12.58 13.07 -22.70
CA GLY A 110 11.79 12.58 -23.84
C GLY A 110 12.12 11.16 -24.32
N LYS A 111 12.90 10.37 -23.57
CA LYS A 111 13.30 9.00 -23.91
C LYS A 111 12.77 8.00 -22.89
N PHE A 112 12.60 6.77 -23.33
CA PHE A 112 12.18 5.66 -22.48
C PHE A 112 13.39 4.89 -21.96
N TYR A 113 13.33 4.49 -20.69
CA TYR A 113 14.36 3.73 -20.00
C TYR A 113 13.74 2.48 -19.39
N ILE A 114 14.44 1.36 -19.53
CA ILE A 114 13.99 0.04 -19.09
C ILE A 114 15.12 -0.56 -18.25
N VAL A 115 14.84 -0.77 -16.98
CA VAL A 115 15.82 -1.28 -15.99
C VAL A 115 15.71 -2.79 -15.93
N TYR A 116 16.84 -3.48 -16.07
CA TYR A 116 16.99 -4.93 -15.90
C TYR A 116 17.96 -5.16 -14.73
N LYS A 117 17.41 -5.36 -13.53
CA LYS A 117 18.16 -5.45 -12.27
C LYS A 117 19.03 -6.70 -12.20
N ASP A 118 18.51 -7.82 -12.70
CA ASP A 118 19.22 -9.10 -12.77
C ASP A 118 20.53 -9.01 -13.59
N ARG A 119 20.52 -8.16 -14.61
CA ARG A 119 21.65 -7.89 -15.50
C ARG A 119 22.48 -6.68 -15.08
N GLY A 120 21.99 -5.87 -14.14
CA GLY A 120 22.64 -4.62 -13.70
C GLY A 120 22.79 -3.60 -14.82
N VAL A 121 21.82 -3.52 -15.74
CA VAL A 121 21.84 -2.61 -16.89
C VAL A 121 20.52 -1.88 -17.06
N TYR A 122 20.54 -0.74 -17.75
CA TYR A 122 19.33 -0.14 -18.30
C TYR A 122 19.45 0.08 -19.80
N ARG A 123 18.35 -0.15 -20.50
CA ARG A 123 18.18 0.14 -21.91
C ARG A 123 17.51 1.50 -22.06
N ARG A 124 17.99 2.32 -22.99
CA ARG A 124 17.37 3.60 -23.38
C ARG A 124 16.93 3.53 -24.84
N THR A 125 15.69 3.90 -25.14
CA THR A 125 15.14 3.95 -26.50
C THR A 125 14.27 5.20 -26.70
N THR A 126 14.08 5.63 -27.96
CA THR A 126 13.13 6.70 -28.30
C THR A 126 11.72 6.19 -28.62
N ASP A 127 11.55 4.88 -28.82
CA ASP A 127 10.26 4.26 -29.17
C ASP A 127 10.25 2.81 -28.67
N MET A 128 9.44 2.49 -27.67
CA MET A 128 9.37 1.13 -27.09
C MET A 128 8.71 0.09 -28.01
N ASN A 129 7.99 0.51 -29.06
CA ASN A 129 7.39 -0.40 -30.05
C ASN A 129 8.43 -0.81 -31.12
N LYS A 130 9.38 0.07 -31.42
CA LYS A 130 10.39 -0.14 -32.48
C LYS A 130 11.81 -0.32 -31.98
N ASP A 131 12.07 -0.09 -30.69
CA ASP A 131 13.39 -0.08 -30.09
C ASP A 131 14.37 0.87 -30.81
N SER A 132 13.84 2.02 -31.26
CA SER A 132 14.61 2.97 -32.08
C SER A 132 15.70 3.69 -31.28
N ASN A 133 16.85 3.91 -31.92
CA ASN A 133 18.03 4.57 -31.34
C ASN A 133 18.46 3.98 -29.99
N ALA A 134 18.26 2.66 -29.84
CA ALA A 134 18.44 2.02 -28.57
C ALA A 134 19.90 1.82 -28.22
N VAL A 135 20.20 2.04 -26.94
CA VAL A 135 21.52 1.82 -26.35
C VAL A 135 21.32 1.21 -24.97
N GLU A 136 22.29 0.42 -24.53
CA GLU A 136 22.30 -0.17 -23.20
C GLU A 136 23.52 0.33 -22.44
N TYR A 137 23.32 0.62 -21.15
CA TYR A 137 24.38 1.08 -20.27
C TYR A 137 24.34 0.27 -18.97
N PRO A 138 25.49 0.07 -18.32
CA PRO A 138 25.53 -0.40 -16.94
C PRO A 138 24.72 0.51 -16.03
N LEU A 139 24.10 -0.07 -15.00
CA LEU A 139 23.53 0.68 -13.89
C LEU A 139 24.64 0.97 -12.87
N HIS A 140 24.68 2.22 -12.41
CA HIS A 140 25.51 2.58 -11.27
C HIS A 140 25.02 1.83 -10.02
N SER A 141 25.93 1.51 -9.10
CA SER A 141 25.61 0.80 -7.86
C SER A 141 24.53 1.50 -7.03
N SER A 142 24.56 2.84 -6.97
CA SER A 142 23.56 3.69 -6.32
C SER A 142 22.15 3.61 -6.93
N CYS A 143 22.02 3.05 -8.12
CA CYS A 143 20.76 2.88 -8.84
C CYS A 143 20.39 1.41 -9.03
N ASN A 144 21.08 0.46 -8.37
CA ASN A 144 20.87 -0.97 -8.61
C ASN A 144 19.90 -1.62 -7.62
N ASP A 145 19.79 -1.09 -6.41
CA ASP A 145 18.99 -1.65 -5.31
C ASP A 145 17.62 -0.98 -5.15
N GLY A 146 17.25 -0.07 -6.05
CA GLY A 146 15.99 0.67 -6.00
C GLY A 146 14.74 -0.22 -5.94
N LEU A 147 13.78 0.22 -5.12
CA LEU A 147 12.48 -0.42 -4.89
C LEU A 147 11.45 -0.05 -5.96
N TYR A 148 11.52 1.20 -6.44
CA TYR A 148 10.72 1.79 -7.50
C TYR A 148 11.56 2.81 -8.26
N TYR A 149 11.23 3.05 -9.52
CA TYR A 149 11.94 3.98 -10.39
C TYR A 149 10.90 4.81 -11.14
N TRP A 150 11.16 6.11 -11.27
CA TRP A 150 10.42 6.94 -12.22
C TRP A 150 11.33 8.03 -12.77
N GLY A 151 10.88 8.69 -13.83
CA GLY A 151 11.58 9.83 -14.41
C GLY A 151 10.65 11.04 -14.44
N CYS A 152 11.23 12.23 -14.31
CA CYS A 152 10.54 13.51 -14.43
C CYS A 152 11.56 14.55 -14.90
N GLY A 153 11.25 15.27 -15.98
CA GLY A 153 12.21 16.19 -16.58
C GLY A 153 13.51 15.48 -17.00
N GLN A 154 14.63 15.97 -16.48
CA GLN A 154 15.97 15.46 -16.78
C GLN A 154 16.48 14.42 -15.79
N TYR A 155 15.67 14.02 -14.80
CA TYR A 155 16.12 13.19 -13.69
C TYR A 155 15.38 11.86 -13.65
N ALA A 156 16.14 10.82 -13.30
CA ALA A 156 15.64 9.56 -12.78
C ALA A 156 15.57 9.65 -11.26
N TYR A 157 14.58 8.98 -10.68
CA TYR A 157 14.31 8.94 -9.26
C TYR A 157 14.20 7.47 -8.85
N VAL A 158 14.83 7.11 -7.74
CA VAL A 158 14.99 5.73 -7.28
C VAL A 158 14.62 5.63 -5.82
N VAL A 159 13.50 4.98 -5.50
CA VAL A 159 13.05 4.77 -4.11
C VAL A 159 13.97 3.78 -3.42
N ARG A 160 14.36 4.07 -2.18
CA ARG A 160 15.15 3.18 -1.33
C ARG A 160 14.76 3.33 0.14
N ASN A 161 15.08 2.30 0.93
CA ASN A 161 14.98 2.38 2.38
C ASN A 161 16.24 3.05 2.91
N GLY A 162 16.11 4.19 3.59
CA GLY A 162 17.21 4.86 4.29
C GLY A 162 17.16 4.61 5.79
N ASP A 163 18.24 5.00 6.47
CA ASP A 163 18.38 4.85 7.93
C ASP A 163 17.28 5.59 8.70
N TRP A 164 16.85 6.72 8.15
CA TRP A 164 15.82 7.60 8.73
C TRP A 164 14.44 7.42 8.09
N GLY A 165 14.27 6.43 7.22
CA GLY A 165 13.01 6.11 6.57
C GLY A 165 13.05 6.04 5.05
N PRO A 166 11.87 5.95 4.43
CA PRO A 166 11.74 5.96 2.98
C PRO A 166 12.32 7.24 2.40
N GLN A 167 13.21 7.08 1.43
CA GLN A 167 13.85 8.17 0.71
C GLN A 167 13.91 7.82 -0.78
N TYR A 168 14.26 8.80 -1.59
CA TYR A 168 14.53 8.58 -3.00
C TYR A 168 15.80 9.30 -3.43
N HIS A 169 16.59 8.58 -4.21
CA HIS A 169 17.79 9.06 -4.85
C HIS A 169 17.44 9.64 -6.21
N THR A 170 18.03 10.76 -6.58
CA THR A 170 17.83 11.38 -7.90
C THR A 170 19.15 11.45 -8.65
N THR A 171 19.10 11.32 -9.97
CA THR A 171 20.28 11.47 -10.83
C THR A 171 19.88 11.85 -12.25
N SER A 172 20.70 12.67 -12.92
CA SER A 172 20.54 12.98 -14.34
C SER A 172 21.02 11.83 -15.25
N ASN A 173 21.75 10.85 -14.72
CA ASN A 173 22.28 9.72 -15.47
C ASN A 173 22.54 8.49 -14.58
N MET A 174 21.72 7.44 -14.76
CA MET A 174 21.80 6.21 -13.97
C MET A 174 23.06 5.35 -14.22
N ASN A 175 23.91 5.66 -15.21
CA ASN A 175 25.15 4.91 -15.46
C ASN A 175 26.32 5.43 -14.63
N ASN A 176 26.49 6.75 -14.52
CA ASN A 176 27.60 7.37 -13.80
C ASN A 176 27.17 8.15 -12.56
N ASN A 177 25.87 8.15 -12.24
CA ASN A 177 25.27 8.83 -11.11
C ASN A 177 25.55 10.35 -11.05
N SER A 178 25.37 11.04 -12.17
CA SER A 178 25.60 12.49 -12.25
C SER A 178 24.49 13.30 -11.58
N ASP A 179 24.84 14.51 -11.13
CA ASP A 179 23.93 15.51 -10.52
C ASP A 179 22.99 14.92 -9.48
N ASN A 180 23.55 14.11 -8.57
CA ASN A 180 22.75 13.30 -7.68
C ASN A 180 22.47 13.99 -6.34
N ILE A 181 21.27 13.75 -5.83
CA ILE A 181 20.83 14.22 -4.51
C ILE A 181 19.76 13.27 -3.95
N ASP A 182 19.77 13.12 -2.64
CA ASP A 182 18.86 12.29 -1.89
C ASP A 182 17.81 13.13 -1.17
N TYR A 183 16.56 12.67 -1.22
CA TYR A 183 15.44 13.32 -0.56
C TYR A 183 14.66 12.32 0.28
N SER A 184 14.20 12.76 1.44
CA SER A 184 13.16 12.05 2.19
C SER A 184 11.80 12.23 1.53
N PHE A 185 10.85 11.32 1.78
CA PHE A 185 9.45 11.57 1.44
C PHE A 185 8.76 12.41 2.52
N ALA A 186 7.80 13.25 2.10
CA ALA A 186 6.83 13.84 3.02
C ALA A 186 5.99 12.74 3.67
N ILE A 187 5.64 12.93 4.95
CA ILE A 187 4.95 11.90 5.73
C ILE A 187 3.61 11.47 5.10
N ASP A 188 2.89 12.42 4.51
CA ASP A 188 1.61 12.16 3.84
C ASP A 188 1.77 11.41 2.52
N VAL A 189 2.93 11.50 1.89
CA VAL A 189 3.29 10.65 0.74
C VAL A 189 3.63 9.24 1.23
N VAL A 190 4.40 9.12 2.33
CA VAL A 190 4.77 7.83 2.91
C VAL A 190 3.54 6.99 3.25
N LYS A 191 2.49 7.57 3.83
CA LYS A 191 1.23 6.86 4.16
C LYS A 191 0.58 6.17 2.94
N PHE A 192 0.83 6.67 1.73
CA PHE A 192 0.29 6.12 0.49
C PHE A 192 1.12 4.96 -0.08
N LEU A 193 2.35 4.77 0.42
CA LEU A 193 3.26 3.71 -0.04
C LEU A 193 2.96 2.38 0.65
N PRO A 194 3.11 1.25 -0.07
CA PRO A 194 3.13 -0.09 0.53
C PRO A 194 4.10 -0.22 1.70
N GLY A 195 3.61 -0.52 2.91
CA GLY A 195 4.42 -0.60 4.13
C GLY A 195 4.61 0.75 4.85
N GLY A 196 4.19 1.86 4.23
CA GLY A 196 4.36 3.20 4.77
C GLY A 196 3.47 3.51 5.98
N LEU A 197 2.33 2.83 6.12
CA LEU A 197 1.49 2.96 7.32
C LEU A 197 2.22 2.45 8.57
N ALA A 198 3.05 1.41 8.46
CA ALA A 198 3.85 0.96 9.60
C ALA A 198 4.87 2.01 10.07
N THR A 199 5.41 2.81 9.15
CA THR A 199 6.33 3.91 9.47
C THR A 199 5.63 5.08 10.15
N THR A 200 4.36 5.33 9.82
CA THR A 200 3.60 6.50 10.30
C THR A 200 2.73 6.21 11.53
N HIS A 201 2.18 5.00 11.63
CA HIS A 201 1.23 4.60 12.68
C HIS A 201 1.76 3.43 13.54
N GLY A 202 2.90 2.82 13.16
CA GLY A 202 3.47 1.67 13.84
C GLY A 202 3.02 0.33 13.26
N ARG A 203 3.67 -0.75 13.72
CA ARG A 203 3.42 -2.12 13.22
C ARG A 203 1.96 -2.55 13.38
N ALA A 204 1.47 -3.34 12.45
CA ALA A 204 0.22 -4.05 12.62
C ALA A 204 0.26 -4.97 13.84
N PHE A 205 -0.86 -5.06 14.54
CA PHE A 205 -1.07 -5.99 15.62
C PHE A 205 -2.45 -6.64 15.51
N GLY A 206 -2.56 -7.81 16.14
CA GLY A 206 -3.82 -8.46 16.44
C GLY A 206 -3.72 -9.03 17.83
N THR A 207 -4.75 -8.80 18.65
CA THR A 207 -4.72 -9.17 20.07
C THR A 207 -6.10 -9.52 20.59
N TRP A 208 -6.12 -10.42 21.58
CA TRP A 208 -7.31 -10.78 22.32
C TRP A 208 -7.52 -9.80 23.47
N LYS A 209 -8.71 -9.20 23.51
CA LYS A 209 -9.18 -8.36 24.61
C LYS A 209 -10.12 -9.16 25.50
N LEU A 210 -9.82 -9.23 26.78
CA LEU A 210 -10.72 -9.82 27.76
C LEU A 210 -11.96 -8.93 27.91
N LEU A 211 -13.15 -9.52 27.75
CA LEU A 211 -14.44 -8.85 27.91
C LEU A 211 -14.99 -9.09 29.31
N LYS A 212 -15.02 -10.35 29.76
CA LYS A 212 -15.63 -10.75 31.02
C LYS A 212 -15.06 -12.09 31.49
N CYS A 213 -14.94 -12.27 32.79
CA CYS A 213 -14.71 -13.60 33.39
C CYS A 213 -15.69 -13.83 34.53
N PHE A 214 -15.97 -15.10 34.79
CA PHE A 214 -16.69 -15.58 35.95
C PHE A 214 -15.97 -16.81 36.51
N GLU A 215 -15.86 -16.88 37.83
CA GLU A 215 -15.26 -18.01 38.53
C GLU A 215 -16.28 -18.52 39.54
N ASN A 216 -16.56 -19.83 39.49
CA ASN A 216 -17.49 -20.45 40.42
C ASN A 216 -16.73 -20.89 41.68
N THR A 217 -16.71 -20.03 42.68
CA THR A 217 -16.10 -20.32 43.99
C THR A 217 -17.03 -21.09 44.93
N SER A 218 -18.23 -21.46 44.47
CA SER A 218 -19.18 -22.25 45.26
C SER A 218 -18.88 -23.75 45.19
N GLN A 219 -19.57 -24.54 46.01
CA GLN A 219 -19.44 -26.00 46.05
C GLN A 219 -20.44 -26.72 45.13
N ILE A 220 -21.28 -25.98 44.39
CA ILE A 220 -22.27 -26.52 43.46
C ILE A 220 -22.09 -25.93 42.07
N THR A 221 -22.56 -26.64 41.04
CA THR A 221 -22.59 -26.09 39.67
C THR A 221 -23.54 -24.89 39.61
N VAL A 222 -23.09 -23.83 38.95
CA VAL A 222 -23.87 -22.60 38.76
C VAL A 222 -24.25 -22.46 37.31
N ASP A 223 -25.55 -22.35 37.03
CA ASP A 223 -26.04 -21.93 35.72
C ASP A 223 -25.86 -20.42 35.56
N TRP A 224 -24.89 -20.05 34.76
CA TRP A 224 -24.53 -18.67 34.51
C TRP A 224 -25.20 -18.18 33.25
N SER A 225 -26.18 -17.30 33.42
CA SER A 225 -26.87 -16.58 32.35
C SER A 225 -26.57 -15.09 32.47
N LYS A 226 -25.79 -14.54 31.54
CA LYS A 226 -25.45 -13.11 31.52
C LYS A 226 -25.33 -12.58 30.10
N GLN A 227 -25.61 -11.29 29.99
CA GLN A 227 -25.26 -10.50 28.83
C GLN A 227 -23.75 -10.19 28.81
N VAL A 228 -23.16 -10.38 27.64
CA VAL A 228 -21.79 -9.98 27.30
C VAL A 228 -21.88 -9.06 26.09
N SER A 229 -21.36 -7.84 26.24
CA SER A 229 -21.34 -6.84 25.16
C SER A 229 -19.93 -6.73 24.57
N HIS A 230 -19.86 -6.64 23.24
CA HIS A 230 -18.61 -6.45 22.49
C HIS A 230 -18.84 -5.55 21.27
N GLN A 231 -17.75 -5.09 20.66
CA GLN A 231 -17.81 -4.19 19.50
C GLN A 231 -17.71 -4.97 18.19
N THR A 232 -18.30 -4.54 17.08
CA THR A 232 -18.05 -5.14 15.76
C THR A 232 -17.96 -4.04 14.72
N GLY A 233 -17.12 -4.23 13.70
CA GLY A 233 -16.88 -3.25 12.64
C GLY A 233 -15.59 -2.45 12.83
N ALA A 234 -15.43 -1.40 12.04
CA ALA A 234 -14.23 -0.58 11.93
C ALA A 234 -14.40 0.83 12.49
N ARG A 235 -13.35 1.34 13.16
CA ARG A 235 -13.29 2.73 13.65
C ARG A 235 -12.95 3.69 12.52
N ARG A 236 -13.94 4.05 11.69
CA ARG A 236 -13.74 4.96 10.55
C ARG A 236 -13.20 6.34 10.92
N THR A 237 -13.50 6.85 12.10
CA THR A 237 -12.93 8.11 12.62
C THR A 237 -11.42 8.08 12.80
N LYS A 238 -10.81 6.89 12.94
CA LYS A 238 -9.36 6.72 12.97
C LYS A 238 -8.78 6.50 11.57
N LEU A 239 -9.57 5.94 10.65
CA LEU A 239 -9.18 5.79 9.26
C LEU A 239 -9.04 7.14 8.56
N SER A 240 -9.92 8.11 8.85
CA SER A 240 -9.84 9.45 8.26
C SER A 240 -8.54 10.20 8.60
N SER A 241 -7.85 9.85 9.70
CA SER A 241 -6.55 10.50 9.99
C SER A 241 -5.42 10.10 9.04
N ILE A 242 -5.59 8.99 8.30
CA ILE A 242 -4.60 8.53 7.30
C ILE A 242 -4.58 9.47 6.10
N GLU A 243 -5.75 9.90 5.66
CA GLU A 243 -5.92 10.78 4.49
C GLU A 243 -5.84 12.28 4.83
N ASN A 244 -5.52 12.62 6.08
CA ASN A 244 -5.26 14.01 6.47
C ASN A 244 -4.22 14.62 5.52
N ASN A 245 -4.54 15.77 4.93
CA ASN A 245 -3.76 16.52 3.92
C ASN A 245 -3.85 16.00 2.47
N TRP A 246 -4.66 14.99 2.17
CA TRP A 246 -4.94 14.59 0.79
C TRP A 246 -6.17 15.31 0.24
N ASN A 247 -6.04 15.92 -0.94
CA ASN A 247 -7.17 16.53 -1.62
C ASN A 247 -7.77 15.55 -2.65
N PHE A 248 -8.95 15.00 -2.35
CA PHE A 248 -9.63 14.08 -3.25
C PHE A 248 -10.37 14.84 -4.34
N THR A 249 -9.97 14.65 -5.60
CA THR A 249 -10.61 15.31 -6.73
C THR A 249 -11.53 14.34 -7.46
N LYS A 250 -12.84 14.68 -7.52
CA LYS A 250 -13.92 13.90 -8.15
C LYS A 250 -14.24 12.52 -7.54
N SER A 251 -14.07 12.32 -6.23
CA SER A 251 -14.52 11.06 -5.60
C SER A 251 -15.99 11.13 -5.21
N GLY A 252 -16.90 10.82 -6.13
CA GLY A 252 -18.30 10.54 -5.78
C GLY A 252 -18.48 9.22 -4.99
N SER A 253 -17.43 8.39 -4.88
CA SER A 253 -17.60 6.99 -4.44
C SER A 253 -16.43 6.36 -3.64
N ILE A 254 -15.19 6.88 -3.70
CA ILE A 254 -14.01 6.11 -3.26
C ILE A 254 -13.20 6.73 -2.10
N GLY A 255 -13.29 8.05 -1.87
CA GLY A 255 -12.49 8.76 -0.85
C GLY A 255 -12.49 8.09 0.53
N GLY A 256 -13.68 7.83 1.09
CA GLY A 256 -13.82 7.19 2.41
C GLY A 256 -13.43 5.69 2.46
N VAL A 257 -13.14 5.06 1.33
CA VAL A 257 -12.75 3.64 1.24
C VAL A 257 -11.23 3.48 1.09
N ILE A 258 -10.51 4.53 0.69
CA ILE A 258 -9.05 4.45 0.45
C ILE A 258 -8.29 4.14 1.74
N PRO A 259 -8.48 4.86 2.87
CA PRO A 259 -7.83 4.51 4.12
C PRO A 259 -8.07 3.06 4.54
N GLU A 260 -9.30 2.56 4.35
CA GLU A 260 -9.66 1.16 4.61
C GLU A 260 -8.83 0.19 3.76
N ILE A 261 -8.74 0.42 2.45
CA ILE A 261 -7.93 -0.39 1.54
C ILE A 261 -6.45 -0.38 1.97
N LEU A 262 -5.92 0.79 2.33
CA LEU A 262 -4.53 0.94 2.76
C LEU A 262 -4.25 0.19 4.07
N VAL A 263 -5.15 0.25 5.04
CA VAL A 263 -5.01 -0.50 6.31
C VAL A 263 -5.15 -1.99 6.07
N LYS A 264 -6.15 -2.44 5.30
CA LYS A 264 -6.28 -3.85 4.89
C LYS A 264 -4.98 -4.37 4.28
N TYR A 265 -4.43 -3.61 3.34
CA TYR A 265 -3.16 -3.95 2.71
C TYR A 265 -2.03 -4.03 3.75
N GLN A 266 -1.89 -3.04 4.63
CA GLN A 266 -0.85 -3.05 5.68
C GLN A 266 -0.99 -4.23 6.65
N LEU A 267 -2.21 -4.63 7.02
CA LEU A 267 -2.46 -5.80 7.87
C LEU A 267 -2.03 -7.11 7.17
N SER A 268 -2.30 -7.22 5.86
CA SER A 268 -1.93 -8.39 5.04
C SER A 268 -0.43 -8.53 4.79
N LEU A 269 0.34 -7.45 4.89
CA LEU A 269 1.79 -7.51 4.72
C LEU A 269 2.44 -8.37 5.81
N ASN A 270 3.61 -8.93 5.49
CA ASN A 270 4.40 -9.66 6.48
C ASN A 270 5.02 -8.71 7.54
N ALA A 271 5.50 -9.30 8.63
CA ALA A 271 6.11 -8.56 9.74
C ALA A 271 7.38 -7.76 9.35
N SER A 272 8.09 -8.17 8.29
CA SER A 272 9.28 -7.44 7.81
C SER A 272 8.93 -6.05 7.26
N TYR A 273 7.70 -5.86 6.76
CA TYR A 273 7.16 -4.57 6.33
C TYR A 273 6.19 -3.96 7.36
N GLY A 274 6.26 -4.42 8.61
CA GLY A 274 5.41 -3.96 9.70
C GLY A 274 3.96 -4.39 9.61
N GLY A 275 3.63 -5.40 8.80
CA GLY A 275 2.30 -6.03 8.77
C GLY A 275 2.16 -7.22 9.72
N LYS A 276 1.05 -7.97 9.60
CA LYS A 276 0.72 -9.11 10.48
C LYS A 276 0.41 -10.40 9.71
N SER A 277 0.41 -10.36 8.37
CA SER A 277 0.06 -11.47 7.47
C SER A 277 -1.35 -12.02 7.73
N ILE A 278 -2.31 -11.13 7.97
CA ILE A 278 -3.71 -11.52 8.24
C ILE A 278 -4.63 -10.97 7.16
N ASP A 279 -5.61 -11.78 6.77
CA ASP A 279 -6.67 -11.39 5.87
C ASP A 279 -7.84 -10.81 6.66
N THR A 280 -8.35 -9.66 6.21
CA THR A 280 -9.51 -8.98 6.79
C THR A 280 -10.56 -8.66 5.73
N THR A 281 -10.47 -9.30 4.55
CA THR A 281 -11.40 -9.08 3.43
C THR A 281 -12.81 -9.61 3.72
N THR A 282 -12.93 -10.64 4.56
CA THR A 282 -14.21 -11.23 4.99
C THR A 282 -14.87 -10.48 6.15
N GLU A 283 -14.12 -9.60 6.83
CA GLU A 283 -14.63 -8.84 7.98
C GLU A 283 -15.48 -7.65 7.52
N SER A 284 -16.46 -7.26 8.33
CA SER A 284 -17.19 -6.00 8.09
C SER A 284 -16.33 -4.81 8.50
N TRP A 285 -16.21 -3.84 7.59
CA TRP A 285 -15.56 -2.55 7.83
C TRP A 285 -16.56 -1.39 7.91
N ASP A 286 -17.81 -1.72 8.24
CA ASP A 286 -18.83 -0.72 8.59
C ASP A 286 -18.50 -0.06 9.92
N ASP A 287 -19.21 1.03 10.26
CA ASP A 287 -18.96 1.74 11.51
C ASP A 287 -19.15 0.82 12.73
N VAL A 288 -18.31 1.03 13.75
CA VAL A 288 -18.38 0.24 14.98
C VAL A 288 -19.79 0.28 15.59
N THR A 289 -20.33 -0.91 15.82
CA THR A 289 -21.55 -1.11 16.61
C THR A 289 -21.23 -1.93 17.85
N THR A 290 -22.09 -1.82 18.87
CA THR A 290 -22.02 -2.66 20.07
C THR A 290 -23.08 -3.73 19.97
N VAL A 291 -22.65 -4.99 19.98
CA VAL A 291 -23.52 -6.16 20.02
C VAL A 291 -23.54 -6.69 21.45
N THR A 292 -24.71 -7.12 21.89
CA THR A 292 -24.90 -7.74 23.21
C THR A 292 -25.52 -9.11 23.03
N GLU A 293 -24.82 -10.13 23.50
CA GLU A 293 -25.26 -11.52 23.42
C GLU A 293 -25.57 -12.04 24.81
N THR A 294 -26.64 -12.83 24.92
CA THR A 294 -26.94 -13.55 26.15
C THR A 294 -26.25 -14.90 26.09
N VAL A 295 -25.33 -15.14 27.01
CA VAL A 295 -24.61 -16.41 27.13
C VAL A 295 -25.17 -17.20 28.30
N ASN A 296 -25.45 -18.48 28.06
CA ASN A 296 -25.92 -19.42 29.07
C ASN A 296 -24.93 -20.60 29.15
N VAL A 297 -24.24 -20.74 30.28
CA VAL A 297 -23.22 -21.78 30.52
C VAL A 297 -23.34 -22.30 31.94
N SER A 298 -23.28 -23.61 32.13
CA SER A 298 -23.16 -24.23 33.45
C SER A 298 -21.69 -24.31 33.84
N VAL A 299 -21.32 -23.77 35.00
CA VAL A 299 -19.92 -23.68 35.47
C VAL A 299 -19.77 -24.51 36.74
N SER A 300 -18.90 -25.52 36.73
CA SER A 300 -18.72 -26.43 37.87
C SER A 300 -17.95 -25.77 39.02
N PRO A 301 -18.02 -26.30 40.25
CA PRO A 301 -17.22 -25.81 41.37
C PRO A 301 -15.72 -25.72 41.03
N GLY A 302 -15.12 -24.56 41.29
CA GLY A 302 -13.70 -24.30 41.03
C GLY A 302 -13.35 -23.99 39.57
N GLU A 303 -14.31 -24.03 38.64
CA GLU A 303 -14.08 -23.66 37.24
C GLU A 303 -14.22 -22.14 37.03
N GLN A 304 -13.53 -21.67 35.99
CA GLN A 304 -13.62 -20.31 35.50
C GLN A 304 -14.02 -20.34 34.04
N ILE A 305 -14.75 -19.31 33.61
CA ILE A 305 -15.04 -19.03 32.21
C ILE A 305 -14.66 -17.59 31.90
N CYS A 306 -14.06 -17.37 30.75
CA CYS A 306 -13.62 -16.06 30.28
C CYS A 306 -14.02 -15.85 28.81
N PHE A 307 -14.49 -14.66 28.49
CA PHE A 307 -14.92 -14.24 27.17
C PHE A 307 -13.93 -13.24 26.60
N TRP A 308 -13.51 -13.49 25.37
CA TRP A 308 -12.50 -12.72 24.66
C TRP A 308 -13.02 -12.25 23.33
N GLN A 309 -12.53 -11.10 22.89
CA GLN A 309 -12.74 -10.59 21.53
C GLN A 309 -11.40 -10.34 20.86
N TYR A 310 -11.26 -10.77 19.62
CA TYR A 310 -10.09 -10.42 18.82
C TYR A 310 -10.28 -9.04 18.18
N LYS A 311 -9.21 -8.24 18.19
CA LYS A 311 -9.16 -6.94 17.53
C LYS A 311 -7.83 -6.75 16.84
N VAL A 312 -7.83 -5.96 15.78
CA VAL A 312 -6.63 -5.66 14.99
C VAL A 312 -6.46 -4.15 14.81
N GLY A 313 -5.21 -3.75 14.65
CA GLY A 313 -4.86 -2.33 14.60
C GLY A 313 -3.44 -2.08 14.12
N LEU A 314 -3.02 -0.81 14.12
CA LEU A 314 -1.65 -0.39 13.82
C LEU A 314 -1.08 0.39 15.01
N GLY A 315 0.15 0.07 15.40
CA GLY A 315 0.81 0.63 16.57
C GLY A 315 0.06 0.33 17.85
N GLY A 316 -0.65 1.33 18.38
CA GLY A 316 -1.54 1.20 19.54
C GLY A 316 -3.00 1.54 19.26
N GLU A 317 -3.35 1.82 18.00
CA GLU A 317 -4.69 2.23 17.59
C GLU A 317 -5.46 1.02 17.05
N ASP A 318 -6.61 0.75 17.66
CA ASP A 318 -7.54 -0.29 17.22
C ASP A 318 -8.31 0.18 15.98
N PHE A 319 -8.29 -0.59 14.89
CA PHE A 319 -9.02 -0.26 13.67
C PHE A 319 -10.24 -1.14 13.47
N LEU A 320 -10.15 -2.45 13.75
CA LEU A 320 -11.21 -3.42 13.44
C LEU A 320 -11.45 -4.35 14.63
N PHE A 321 -12.73 -4.58 14.93
CA PHE A 321 -13.19 -5.49 15.98
C PHE A 321 -13.86 -6.70 15.34
N CYS A 322 -13.25 -7.88 15.51
CA CYS A 322 -13.80 -9.11 14.96
C CYS A 322 -15.13 -9.45 15.66
N PRO A 323 -16.13 -9.93 14.90
CA PRO A 323 -17.46 -10.19 15.44
C PRO A 323 -17.47 -11.36 16.42
N GLU A 324 -16.64 -12.39 16.19
CA GLU A 324 -16.68 -13.61 16.99
C GLU A 324 -16.04 -13.42 18.37
N MET A 325 -16.78 -13.79 19.41
CA MET A 325 -16.25 -13.95 20.76
C MET A 325 -15.74 -15.38 20.98
N LYS A 326 -14.65 -15.49 21.74
CA LYS A 326 -14.12 -16.79 22.17
C LYS A 326 -14.27 -16.98 23.67
N MET A 327 -14.75 -18.17 24.06
CA MET A 327 -14.82 -18.59 25.45
C MET A 327 -13.63 -19.49 25.80
N THR A 328 -13.01 -19.27 26.97
CA THR A 328 -11.95 -20.10 27.55
C THR A 328 -12.23 -20.40 29.02
N ASP A 329 -11.50 -21.33 29.60
CA ASP A 329 -11.60 -21.75 31.00
C ASP A 329 -10.70 -20.95 31.97
N CYS A 330 -9.93 -20.00 31.45
CA CYS A 330 -8.97 -19.22 32.24
C CYS A 330 -8.73 -17.82 31.67
N LYS A 331 -8.05 -16.98 32.46
CA LYS A 331 -7.61 -15.62 32.10
C LYS A 331 -6.42 -15.57 31.13
N VAL A 332 -5.97 -16.71 30.61
CA VAL A 332 -4.93 -16.73 29.58
C VAL A 332 -5.58 -16.45 28.22
N PRO A 333 -5.10 -15.46 27.45
CA PRO A 333 -5.66 -15.17 26.14
C PRO A 333 -5.55 -16.38 25.19
N PRO A 334 -6.53 -16.60 24.29
CA PRO A 334 -6.42 -17.62 23.28
C PRO A 334 -5.17 -17.46 22.41
N THR A 335 -4.58 -18.58 21.98
CA THR A 335 -3.38 -18.58 21.12
C THR A 335 -3.70 -18.55 19.64
N GLU A 336 -4.88 -19.03 19.24
CA GLU A 336 -5.33 -18.99 17.84
C GLU A 336 -5.67 -17.57 17.41
N THR A 337 -5.50 -17.30 16.12
CA THR A 337 -5.98 -16.08 15.47
C THR A 337 -7.23 -16.45 14.69
N PRO A 338 -8.37 -15.78 14.88
CA PRO A 338 -9.62 -16.12 14.20
C PRO A 338 -9.60 -15.72 12.71
N LEU A 339 -8.62 -14.89 12.32
CA LEU A 339 -8.42 -14.46 10.94
C LEU A 339 -7.46 -15.39 10.20
N HIS A 340 -7.74 -15.61 8.91
CA HIS A 340 -6.86 -16.37 8.04
C HIS A 340 -5.52 -15.67 7.86
N SER A 341 -4.45 -16.47 7.75
CA SER A 341 -3.14 -15.95 7.34
C SER A 341 -3.08 -15.84 5.83
N VAL A 342 -2.43 -14.78 5.33
CA VAL A 342 -2.23 -14.51 3.89
C VAL A 342 -0.93 -15.13 3.39
#